data_AF-A0A9D8ENX4-F1
#
_entry.id   AF-A0A9D8ENX4-F1
#
_cell.length_a   1.000
_cell.length_b   1.000
_cell.length_c   1.000
_cell.angle_alpha   90.00
_cell.angle_beta   90.00
_cell.angle_gamma   90.00
#
_symmetry.space_group_name_H-M   'P 1'
#
loop_
_entity.id
_entity.type
_entity.pdbx_description
1 polymer ?
#
loop_
_entity_poly.entity_id
_entity_poly.type
_entity_poly.pdbx_seq_one_letter_code
_entity_poly.pdbx_strand_id
1 'polypeptide(L)'
;EITRDIPNVSDEMLKNLDERGIIRIGAYVKPGDVLVGKITPKGETELTAEEKLLRAIFGEKAREVRDSSLKVPHGEEGIVIDVQLFSRKGGHDLPPGVNELVRVFIAKKRKISVGDKLAGRHGNKGIISIILPEEDMPFMEDGTPIDIIFNPLGVPSRMNVGQVLETHLGWVAKKGWDSKDIIKNTDGSVYCACPIFDGASEQNILELLKKVKLPPDGKTALYDGHRGEKIADKITVGYAYVMKLLHLVDDKIHARSTGPYSLVTQQPLGGKAQFGGQRFGEMEVWALEAYGAAYALQEMLTIKSDDVVGRVKTYESIVKGENIEKPGIPESFKVLVKEMQSLGLDVEVLSEEGKEVKVDTEQDEIMKTVEELGIDLIGQEALGFEEEEEFEEEEEEDYYENEEPGMDDDSFSNDIELKEDI
;
A
#
# COMPACT_ATOMS: atom_id res chain seq x y z
N GLU A 1 -24.99 5.50 -19.11
CA GLU A 1 -24.66 6.56 -20.11
C GLU A 1 -23.60 7.49 -19.54
N ILE A 2 -22.69 8.00 -20.36
CA ILE A 2 -21.68 8.98 -19.94
C ILE A 2 -22.30 10.38 -20.15
N THR A 3 -22.35 11.18 -19.08
CA THR A 3 -22.96 12.52 -19.13
C THR A 3 -22.42 13.40 -18.01
N ARG A 4 -22.51 14.72 -18.21
CA ARG A 4 -22.21 15.74 -17.19
C ARG A 4 -23.36 15.91 -16.18
N ASP A 5 -24.60 15.57 -16.54
CA ASP A 5 -25.76 15.69 -15.64
C ASP A 5 -25.80 14.51 -14.65
N ILE A 6 -25.09 14.67 -13.53
CA ILE A 6 -24.98 13.66 -12.48
C ILE A 6 -25.89 14.07 -11.31
N PRO A 7 -26.76 13.18 -10.80
CA PRO A 7 -27.63 13.49 -9.67
C PRO A 7 -26.82 13.76 -8.39
N ASN A 8 -27.25 14.73 -7.59
CA ASN A 8 -26.72 15.02 -6.25
C ASN A 8 -25.22 15.38 -6.18
N VAL A 9 -24.61 15.78 -7.29
CA VAL A 9 -23.23 16.27 -7.35
C VAL A 9 -23.22 17.79 -7.46
N SER A 10 -22.35 18.46 -6.70
CA SER A 10 -22.24 19.92 -6.72
C SER A 10 -21.59 20.44 -8.00
N ASP A 11 -21.97 21.66 -8.42
CA ASP A 11 -21.39 22.31 -9.60
C ASP A 11 -19.86 22.52 -9.48
N GLU A 12 -19.34 22.59 -8.26
CA GLU A 12 -17.89 22.67 -8.00
C GLU A 12 -17.16 21.39 -8.43
N MET A 13 -17.73 20.21 -8.15
CA MET A 13 -17.16 18.93 -8.58
C MET A 13 -17.28 18.73 -10.09
N LEU A 14 -18.32 19.28 -10.71
CA LEU A 14 -18.54 19.24 -12.16
C LEU A 14 -17.73 20.29 -12.94
N LYS A 15 -16.99 21.17 -12.25
CA LYS A 15 -16.28 22.31 -12.85
C LYS A 15 -15.20 21.89 -13.85
N ASN A 16 -14.53 20.77 -13.61
CA ASN A 16 -13.44 20.29 -14.45
C ASN A 16 -13.92 19.33 -15.56
N LEU A 17 -15.20 18.96 -15.57
CA LEU A 17 -15.79 18.10 -16.60
C LEU A 17 -16.18 18.92 -17.83
N ASP A 18 -15.96 18.34 -19.00
CA ASP A 18 -16.44 18.86 -20.28
C ASP A 18 -17.95 18.63 -20.47
N GLU A 19 -18.48 19.05 -21.61
CA GLU A 19 -19.91 18.88 -21.95
C GLU A 19 -20.35 17.41 -22.00
N ARG A 20 -19.44 16.47 -22.23
CA ARG A 20 -19.70 15.03 -22.25
C ARG A 20 -19.66 14.41 -20.86
N GLY A 21 -19.17 15.14 -19.85
CA GLY A 21 -18.98 14.62 -18.50
C GLY A 21 -17.60 13.99 -18.29
N ILE A 22 -16.59 14.32 -19.10
CA ILE A 22 -15.24 13.78 -19.01
C ILE A 22 -14.29 14.86 -18.53
N ILE A 23 -13.36 14.50 -17.63
CA ILE A 23 -12.36 15.41 -17.09
C ILE A 23 -11.47 16.01 -18.19
N ARG A 24 -11.21 17.32 -18.11
CA ARG A 24 -10.29 18.00 -19.04
C ARG A 24 -8.82 17.66 -18.78
N ILE A 25 -8.03 17.56 -19.85
CA ILE A 25 -6.57 17.43 -19.77
C ILE A 25 -5.99 18.70 -19.14
N GLY A 26 -5.01 18.52 -18.23
CA GLY A 26 -4.38 19.58 -17.46
C GLY A 26 -5.10 19.95 -16.16
N ALA A 27 -6.25 19.34 -15.86
CA ALA A 27 -6.89 19.50 -14.56
C ALA A 27 -6.06 18.82 -13.46
N TYR A 28 -5.90 19.51 -12.33
CA TYR A 28 -5.41 18.91 -11.10
C TYR A 28 -6.60 18.30 -10.35
N VAL A 29 -6.48 17.03 -9.96
CA VAL A 29 -7.53 16.24 -9.34
C VAL A 29 -7.09 15.67 -8.01
N LYS A 30 -8.04 15.54 -7.07
CA LYS A 30 -7.88 15.02 -5.71
C LYS A 30 -8.76 13.79 -5.46
N PRO A 31 -8.53 13.01 -4.40
CA PRO A 31 -9.39 11.89 -4.04
C PRO A 31 -10.86 12.31 -3.96
N GLY A 32 -11.74 11.56 -4.63
CA GLY A 32 -13.19 11.84 -4.70
C GLY A 32 -13.64 12.76 -5.83
N ASP A 33 -12.72 13.45 -6.53
CA ASP A 33 -13.09 14.22 -7.73
C ASP A 33 -13.63 13.29 -8.82
N VAL A 34 -14.62 13.75 -9.58
CA VAL A 34 -15.21 13.00 -10.69
C VAL A 34 -14.30 13.08 -11.92
N LEU A 35 -13.85 11.92 -12.42
CA LEU A 35 -13.07 11.81 -13.65
C LEU A 35 -13.97 11.61 -14.87
N VAL A 36 -14.97 10.74 -14.74
CA VAL A 36 -15.94 10.44 -15.81
C VAL A 36 -17.33 10.32 -15.20
N GLY A 37 -18.21 11.25 -15.54
CA GLY A 37 -19.61 11.23 -15.19
C GLY A 37 -20.33 10.09 -15.87
N LYS A 38 -20.82 9.11 -15.09
CA LYS A 38 -21.54 7.95 -15.61
C LYS A 38 -22.79 7.72 -14.79
N ILE A 39 -23.94 7.77 -15.44
CA ILE A 39 -25.24 7.43 -14.84
C ILE A 39 -25.68 6.04 -15.28
N THR A 40 -26.26 5.29 -14.37
CA THR A 40 -26.86 3.98 -14.64
C THR A 40 -28.34 4.04 -14.28
N PRO A 41 -29.26 3.59 -15.17
CA PRO A 41 -30.68 3.56 -14.83
C PRO A 41 -30.88 2.68 -13.59
N LYS A 42 -31.56 3.22 -12.59
CA LYS A 42 -31.98 2.47 -11.41
C LYS A 42 -33.21 1.67 -11.82
N GLY A 43 -33.24 0.37 -11.53
CA GLY A 43 -34.48 -0.39 -11.60
C GLY A 43 -35.53 0.22 -10.66
N GLU A 44 -36.80 -0.16 -10.84
CA GLU A 44 -37.89 0.26 -9.96
C GLU A 44 -37.72 -0.39 -8.57
N THR A 45 -36.80 0.12 -7.77
CA THR A 45 -36.56 -0.32 -6.40
C THR A 45 -37.58 0.34 -5.48
N GLU A 46 -38.24 -0.45 -4.63
CA GLU A 46 -39.05 0.09 -3.56
C GLU A 46 -38.17 0.90 -2.61
N LEU A 47 -38.38 2.22 -2.59
CA LEU A 47 -37.73 3.12 -1.62
C LEU A 47 -38.16 2.73 -0.19
N THR A 48 -37.25 2.90 0.78
CA THR A 48 -37.57 2.70 2.21
C THR A 48 -38.64 3.69 2.67
N ALA A 49 -39.28 3.43 3.81
CA ALA A 49 -40.35 4.30 4.32
C ALA A 49 -39.81 5.72 4.61
N GLU A 50 -38.58 5.80 5.09
CA GLU A 50 -37.80 7.00 5.41
C GLU A 50 -37.49 7.79 4.14
N GLU A 51 -36.98 7.12 3.10
CA GLU A 51 -36.71 7.76 1.80
C GLU A 51 -38.00 8.26 1.15
N LYS A 52 -39.09 7.48 1.23
CA LYS A 52 -40.43 7.89 0.77
C LYS A 52 -40.90 9.15 1.50
N LEU A 53 -40.71 9.22 2.82
CA LEU A 53 -41.07 10.38 3.63
C LEU A 53 -40.21 11.60 3.29
N LEU A 54 -38.88 11.45 3.23
CA LEU A 54 -37.96 12.52 2.84
C LEU A 54 -38.32 13.07 1.46
N ARG A 55 -38.61 12.20 0.51
CA ARG A 55 -39.05 12.59 -0.83
C ARG A 55 -40.38 13.34 -0.82
N ALA A 56 -41.32 12.92 0.02
CA ALA A 56 -42.60 13.62 0.19
C ALA A 56 -42.43 15.02 0.81
N ILE A 57 -41.47 15.19 1.72
CA ILE A 57 -41.17 16.47 2.38
C ILE A 57 -40.45 17.44 1.43
N PHE A 58 -39.38 16.98 0.77
CA PHE A 58 -38.53 17.83 -0.07
C PHE A 58 -39.04 17.99 -1.51
N GLY A 59 -40.03 17.18 -1.92
CA GLY A 59 -40.63 17.25 -3.26
C GLY A 59 -39.64 16.93 -4.38
N GLU A 60 -38.51 16.29 -4.06
CA GLU A 60 -37.52 15.89 -5.05
C GLU A 60 -38.14 14.84 -5.98
N LYS A 61 -38.16 15.15 -7.28
CA LYS A 61 -38.52 14.17 -8.30
C LYS A 61 -37.45 13.08 -8.25
N ALA A 62 -37.87 11.81 -8.09
CA ALA A 62 -36.91 10.71 -8.25
C ALA A 62 -36.32 10.81 -9.65
N ARG A 63 -35.01 11.04 -9.70
CA ARG A 63 -34.26 10.76 -10.91
C ARG A 63 -34.13 9.24 -10.98
N GLU A 64 -34.58 8.65 -12.08
CA GLU A 64 -34.54 7.19 -12.32
C GLU A 64 -33.11 6.67 -12.57
N VAL A 65 -32.09 7.41 -12.15
CA VAL A 65 -30.68 7.16 -12.46
C VAL A 65 -29.83 7.27 -11.20
N ARG A 66 -28.90 6.33 -11.03
CA ARG A 66 -27.88 6.31 -9.98
C ARG A 66 -26.56 6.87 -10.52
N ASP A 67 -25.84 7.59 -9.68
CA ASP A 67 -24.44 7.95 -9.93
C ASP A 67 -23.57 6.69 -9.88
N SER A 68 -22.90 6.39 -10.99
CA SER A 68 -21.92 5.29 -11.14
C SER A 68 -20.62 5.82 -11.74
N SER A 69 -20.33 7.11 -11.50
CA SER A 69 -19.22 7.84 -12.07
C SER A 69 -17.87 7.31 -11.59
N LEU A 70 -16.88 7.38 -12.47
CA LEU A 70 -15.50 7.09 -12.10
C LEU A 70 -14.95 8.27 -11.28
N LYS A 71 -14.56 8.00 -10.04
CA LYS A 71 -13.96 8.98 -9.12
C LYS A 71 -12.48 8.68 -8.93
N VAL A 72 -11.69 9.69 -8.57
CA VAL A 72 -10.28 9.49 -8.21
C VAL A 72 -10.20 8.61 -6.96
N PRO A 73 -9.44 7.50 -6.99
CA PRO A 73 -9.27 6.62 -5.83
C PRO A 73 -8.68 7.33 -4.61
N HIS A 74 -8.89 6.75 -3.43
CA HIS A 74 -8.29 7.27 -2.21
C HIS A 74 -6.76 7.21 -2.26
N GLY A 75 -6.10 8.31 -1.87
CA GLY A 75 -4.64 8.43 -1.84
C GLY A 75 -3.99 8.81 -3.17
N GLU A 76 -4.73 8.78 -4.27
CA GLU A 76 -4.25 9.24 -5.57
C GLU A 76 -4.60 10.71 -5.82
N GLU A 77 -3.63 11.44 -6.36
CA GLU A 77 -3.79 12.84 -6.76
C GLU A 77 -2.80 13.16 -7.87
N GLY A 78 -3.11 14.14 -8.70
CA GLY A 78 -2.20 14.52 -9.77
C GLY A 78 -2.83 15.36 -10.85
N ILE A 79 -2.12 15.46 -11.96
CA ILE A 79 -2.57 16.20 -13.14
C ILE A 79 -3.01 15.19 -14.19
N VAL A 80 -4.18 15.40 -14.78
CA VAL A 80 -4.64 14.63 -15.93
C VAL A 80 -3.75 14.98 -17.12
N ILE A 81 -3.00 14.00 -17.64
CA ILE A 81 -2.07 14.20 -18.76
C ILE A 81 -2.65 13.78 -20.11
N ASP A 82 -3.54 12.78 -20.10
CA ASP A 82 -4.14 12.24 -21.31
C ASP A 82 -5.50 11.62 -21.00
N VAL A 83 -6.40 11.64 -21.99
CA VAL A 83 -7.72 11.01 -21.93
C VAL A 83 -7.99 10.33 -23.26
N GLN A 84 -8.19 9.02 -23.22
CA GLN A 84 -8.45 8.20 -24.39
C GLN A 84 -9.89 7.70 -24.37
N LEU A 85 -10.60 7.89 -25.48
CA LEU A 85 -11.98 7.50 -25.62
C LEU A 85 -12.14 6.48 -26.74
N PHE A 86 -12.65 5.31 -26.39
CA PHE A 86 -12.96 4.23 -27.31
C PHE A 86 -14.48 4.07 -27.37
N SER A 87 -15.04 4.02 -28.57
CA SER A 87 -16.46 3.83 -28.78
C SER A 87 -16.69 2.72 -29.80
N ARG A 88 -17.65 1.83 -29.51
CA ARG A 88 -18.05 0.76 -30.44
C ARG A 88 -18.58 1.34 -31.76
N LYS A 89 -19.29 2.48 -31.69
CA LYS A 89 -19.77 3.20 -32.89
C LYS A 89 -18.61 3.76 -33.73
N GLY A 90 -17.46 4.01 -33.11
CA GLY A 90 -16.23 4.46 -33.76
C GLY A 90 -15.42 3.35 -34.43
N GLY A 91 -15.90 2.10 -34.40
CA GLY A 91 -15.20 0.95 -34.98
C GLY A 91 -14.11 0.36 -34.07
N HIS A 92 -14.08 0.74 -32.79
CA HIS A 92 -13.19 0.10 -31.82
C HIS A 92 -13.76 -1.25 -31.38
N ASP A 93 -12.89 -2.25 -31.31
CA ASP A 93 -13.22 -3.54 -30.73
C ASP A 93 -13.26 -3.42 -29.21
N LEU A 94 -14.43 -3.71 -28.63
CA LEU A 94 -14.71 -3.56 -27.20
C LEU A 94 -15.34 -4.85 -26.69
N PRO A 95 -15.16 -5.19 -25.40
CA PRO A 95 -15.83 -6.35 -24.79
C PRO A 95 -17.34 -6.32 -24.99
N PRO A 96 -18.00 -7.49 -25.18
CA PRO A 96 -19.45 -7.57 -25.33
C PRO A 96 -20.20 -6.79 -24.24
N GLY A 97 -21.24 -6.04 -24.62
CA GLY A 97 -22.01 -5.22 -23.68
C GLY A 97 -21.39 -3.85 -23.34
N VAL A 98 -20.13 -3.59 -23.68
CA VAL A 98 -19.50 -2.28 -23.52
C VAL A 98 -19.74 -1.41 -24.76
N ASN A 99 -20.33 -0.23 -24.56
CA ASN A 99 -20.61 0.74 -25.62
C ASN A 99 -19.47 1.74 -25.81
N GLU A 100 -18.95 2.28 -24.71
CA GLU A 100 -17.87 3.26 -24.66
C GLU A 100 -16.93 2.93 -23.49
N LEU A 101 -15.63 3.12 -23.70
CA LEU A 101 -14.58 2.96 -22.70
C LEU A 101 -13.76 4.25 -22.66
N VAL A 102 -13.57 4.81 -21.46
CA VAL A 102 -12.78 6.02 -21.25
C VAL A 102 -11.62 5.67 -20.33
N ARG A 103 -10.39 5.95 -20.78
CA ARG A 103 -9.17 5.82 -19.98
C ARG A 103 -8.64 7.20 -19.67
N VAL A 104 -8.38 7.47 -18.39
CA VAL A 104 -7.85 8.74 -17.91
C VAL A 104 -6.47 8.48 -17.30
N PHE A 105 -5.45 9.18 -17.80
CA PHE A 105 -4.08 9.07 -17.30
C PHE A 105 -3.79 10.22 -16.35
N ILE A 106 -3.45 9.89 -15.10
CA ILE A 106 -3.10 10.86 -14.06
C ILE A 106 -1.60 10.73 -13.77
N ALA A 107 -0.88 11.84 -13.85
CA ALA A 107 0.53 11.89 -13.47
C ALA A 107 0.71 12.61 -12.12
N LYS A 108 1.44 11.96 -11.22
CA LYS A 108 1.84 12.51 -9.92
C LYS A 108 3.36 12.69 -9.87
N LYS A 109 3.82 13.90 -9.52
CA LYS A 109 5.24 14.11 -9.20
C LYS A 109 5.48 13.79 -7.73
N ARG A 110 5.96 12.59 -7.44
CA ARG A 110 6.20 12.11 -6.07
C ARG A 110 7.58 12.56 -5.59
N LYS A 111 7.62 13.34 -4.50
CA LYS A 111 8.87 13.71 -3.81
C LYS A 111 9.32 12.57 -2.89
N ILE A 112 10.52 12.70 -2.34
CA ILE A 112 11.02 11.80 -1.29
C ILE A 112 10.35 12.17 0.04
N SER A 113 9.88 11.17 0.77
CA SER A 113 9.14 11.35 2.02
C SER A 113 9.68 10.45 3.12
N VAL A 114 9.46 10.84 4.37
CA VAL A 114 9.71 9.97 5.53
C VAL A 114 8.87 8.70 5.37
N GLY A 115 9.50 7.54 5.50
CA GLY A 115 8.87 6.24 5.21
C GLY A 115 9.23 5.65 3.85
N ASP A 116 9.74 6.44 2.89
CA ASP A 116 10.21 5.89 1.60
C ASP A 116 11.43 5.00 1.80
N LYS A 117 11.52 3.92 1.01
CA LYS A 117 12.63 2.97 1.06
C LYS A 117 13.74 3.37 0.09
N LEU A 118 14.95 3.46 0.62
CA LEU A 118 16.19 3.67 -0.13
C LEU A 118 17.07 2.42 -0.06
N ALA A 119 17.90 2.23 -1.08
CA ALA A 119 18.90 1.16 -1.08
C ALA A 119 20.18 1.59 -1.79
N GLY A 120 21.32 1.15 -1.27
CA GLY A 120 22.58 1.14 -2.00
C GLY A 120 22.72 -0.13 -2.85
N ARG A 121 23.79 -0.19 -3.63
CA ARG A 121 24.09 -1.34 -4.50
C ARG A 121 24.65 -2.56 -3.75
N HIS A 122 25.00 -2.41 -2.47
CA HIS A 122 25.63 -3.46 -1.65
C HIS A 122 24.64 -4.14 -0.70
N GLY A 123 23.36 -4.19 -1.06
CA GLY A 123 22.30 -4.79 -0.24
C GLY A 123 21.94 -4.01 1.03
N ASN A 124 22.55 -2.84 1.24
CA ASN A 124 22.20 -1.93 2.33
C ASN A 124 20.88 -1.23 1.98
N LYS A 125 19.79 -1.64 2.65
CA LYS A 125 18.46 -1.05 2.52
C LYS A 125 18.05 -0.36 3.81
N GLY A 126 17.35 0.75 3.68
CA GLY A 126 16.87 1.55 4.80
C GLY A 126 15.60 2.30 4.45
N ILE A 127 14.89 2.73 5.48
CA ILE A 127 13.74 3.63 5.35
C ILE A 127 14.20 5.00 5.83
N ILE A 128 13.71 6.06 5.18
CA ILE A 128 13.98 7.43 5.61
C ILE A 128 13.22 7.67 6.91
N SER A 129 13.94 7.88 8.00
CA SER A 129 13.37 8.15 9.32
C SER A 129 13.05 9.63 9.53
N ILE A 130 13.88 10.51 8.98
CA ILE A 130 13.76 11.97 9.14
C ILE A 130 14.40 12.66 7.93
N ILE A 131 13.87 13.84 7.58
CA ILE A 131 14.46 14.75 6.61
C ILE A 131 14.77 16.03 7.39
N LEU A 132 16.06 16.27 7.65
CA LEU A 132 16.51 17.44 8.38
C LEU A 132 16.66 18.65 7.45
N PRO A 133 16.51 19.88 7.97
CA PRO A 133 17.00 21.07 7.32
C PRO A 133 18.51 20.98 7.03
N GLU A 134 18.98 21.70 6.02
CA GLU A 134 20.38 21.68 5.60
C GLU A 134 21.32 22.19 6.70
N GLU A 135 20.88 23.17 7.47
CA GLU A 135 21.61 23.78 8.59
C GLU A 135 21.81 22.84 9.80
N ASP A 136 20.92 21.85 9.95
CA ASP A 136 20.98 20.88 11.06
C ASP A 136 21.87 19.67 10.70
N MET A 137 22.20 19.50 9.42
CA MET A 137 23.07 18.42 8.97
C MET A 137 24.51 18.65 9.43
N PRO A 138 25.24 17.59 9.82
CA PRO A 138 26.68 17.70 10.03
C PRO A 138 27.36 18.20 8.77
N PHE A 139 28.36 19.07 8.92
CA PHE A 139 29.05 19.70 7.80
C PHE A 139 30.57 19.55 7.91
N MET A 140 31.25 19.63 6.76
CA MET A 140 32.70 19.54 6.63
C MET A 140 33.39 20.88 6.97
N GLU A 141 34.73 20.88 7.10
CA GLU A 141 35.51 22.10 7.38
C GLU A 141 35.31 23.22 6.34
N ASP A 142 34.93 22.87 5.11
CA ASP A 142 34.63 23.82 4.03
C ASP A 142 33.19 24.37 4.06
N GLY A 143 32.38 23.95 5.04
CA GLY A 143 30.98 24.34 5.19
C GLY A 143 30.00 23.48 4.41
N THR A 144 30.47 22.48 3.65
CA THR A 144 29.57 21.61 2.88
C THR A 144 28.81 20.66 3.80
N PRO A 145 27.46 20.67 3.80
CA PRO A 145 26.65 19.75 4.59
C PRO A 145 26.67 18.34 3.99
N ILE A 146 26.46 17.34 4.84
CA ILE A 146 26.27 15.95 4.43
C ILE A 146 24.83 15.76 3.92
N ASP A 147 24.63 14.99 2.85
CA ASP A 147 23.31 14.73 2.28
C ASP A 147 22.56 13.59 2.98
N ILE A 148 23.26 12.49 3.30
CA ILE A 148 22.68 11.26 3.87
C ILE A 148 23.60 10.70 4.94
N ILE A 149 23.02 10.31 6.08
CA ILE A 149 23.74 9.69 7.20
C ILE A 149 23.35 8.22 7.29
N PHE A 150 24.34 7.33 7.20
CA PHE A 150 24.16 5.89 7.40
C PHE A 150 24.63 5.45 8.79
N ASN A 151 23.94 4.47 9.37
CA ASN A 151 24.37 3.85 10.62
C ASN A 151 25.55 2.89 10.35
N PRO A 152 26.74 3.12 10.94
CA PRO A 152 27.91 2.29 10.71
C PRO A 152 27.76 0.86 11.23
N LEU A 153 26.88 0.62 12.22
CA LEU A 153 26.71 -0.71 12.83
C LEU A 153 26.13 -1.76 11.86
N GLY A 154 25.48 -1.31 10.78
CA GLY A 154 24.91 -2.19 9.77
C GLY A 154 25.93 -2.78 8.78
N VAL A 155 27.18 -2.31 8.80
CA VAL A 155 28.23 -2.77 7.86
C VAL A 155 28.94 -4.03 8.36
N PRO A 156 29.46 -4.10 9.61
CA PRO A 156 30.23 -5.27 10.07
C PRO A 156 29.39 -6.53 10.15
N SER A 157 28.14 -6.43 10.63
CA SER A 157 27.24 -7.58 10.82
C SER A 157 26.78 -8.20 9.50
N ARG A 158 26.74 -7.43 8.41
CA ARG A 158 26.29 -7.88 7.08
C ARG A 158 27.44 -8.17 6.11
N MET A 159 28.69 -7.94 6.54
CA MET A 159 29.90 -8.16 5.74
C MET A 159 29.92 -7.46 4.37
N ASN A 160 29.12 -6.42 4.18
CA ASN A 160 29.03 -5.67 2.92
C ASN A 160 29.99 -4.46 2.92
N VAL A 161 31.28 -4.75 3.11
CA VAL A 161 32.38 -3.75 3.17
C VAL A 161 32.54 -2.98 1.86
N GLY A 162 32.06 -3.53 0.75
CA GLY A 162 32.06 -2.87 -0.56
C GLY A 162 31.46 -1.46 -0.54
N GLN A 163 30.46 -1.18 0.30
CA GLN A 163 29.88 0.16 0.40
C GLN A 163 30.86 1.20 0.97
N VAL A 164 31.78 0.78 1.85
CA VAL A 164 32.82 1.64 2.41
C VAL A 164 33.89 1.91 1.36
N LEU A 165 34.29 0.88 0.61
CA LEU A 165 35.22 1.00 -0.50
C LEU A 165 34.65 1.89 -1.61
N GLU A 166 33.36 1.75 -1.93
CA GLU A 166 32.64 2.65 -2.83
C GLU A 166 32.67 4.08 -2.31
N THR A 167 32.38 4.30 -1.02
CA THR A 167 32.37 5.63 -0.40
C THR A 167 33.73 6.32 -0.54
N HIS A 168 34.83 5.60 -0.28
CA HIS A 168 36.19 6.12 -0.43
C HIS A 168 36.52 6.44 -1.89
N LEU A 169 36.25 5.50 -2.81
CA LEU A 169 36.52 5.70 -4.24
C LEU A 169 35.65 6.82 -4.82
N GLY A 170 34.40 6.93 -4.39
CA GLY A 170 33.47 7.98 -4.79
C GLY A 170 33.94 9.36 -4.36
N TRP A 171 34.57 9.48 -3.18
CA TRP A 171 35.16 10.74 -2.74
C TRP A 171 36.36 11.17 -3.61
N VAL A 172 37.24 10.22 -3.91
CA VAL A 172 38.34 10.42 -4.87
C VAL A 172 37.78 10.85 -6.24
N ALA A 173 36.76 10.15 -6.72
CA ALA A 173 36.14 10.38 -8.01
C ALA A 173 35.53 11.80 -8.10
N LYS A 174 34.85 12.26 -7.04
CA LYS A 174 34.28 13.61 -7.00
C LYS A 174 35.34 14.70 -7.04
N LYS A 175 36.44 14.53 -6.31
CA LYS A 175 37.54 15.51 -6.28
C LYS A 175 38.37 15.49 -7.56
N GLY A 176 38.42 14.34 -8.22
CA GLY A 176 39.13 14.11 -9.47
C GLY A 176 40.65 14.10 -9.30
N TRP A 177 41.36 13.49 -10.25
CA TRP A 177 42.82 13.49 -10.27
C TRP A 177 43.35 13.66 -11.68
N ASP A 178 44.58 14.16 -11.78
CA ASP A 178 45.24 14.32 -13.06
C ASP A 178 45.90 13.01 -13.51
N SER A 179 45.52 12.55 -14.70
CA SER A 179 46.15 11.47 -15.44
C SER A 179 45.99 11.72 -16.94
N LYS A 180 46.92 11.25 -17.76
CA LYS A 180 46.88 11.44 -19.23
C LYS A 180 45.69 10.72 -19.89
N ASP A 181 45.21 9.67 -19.24
CA ASP A 181 44.19 8.77 -19.79
C ASP A 181 42.78 9.05 -19.25
N ILE A 182 42.59 10.16 -18.53
CA ILE A 182 41.33 10.47 -17.83
C ILE A 182 40.72 11.75 -18.39
N ILE A 183 39.45 11.62 -18.79
CA ILE A 183 38.60 12.74 -19.18
C ILE A 183 37.84 13.19 -17.93
N LYS A 184 38.07 14.44 -17.50
CA LYS A 184 37.33 15.04 -16.40
C LYS A 184 36.01 15.62 -16.90
N ASN A 185 35.01 15.58 -16.04
CA ASN A 185 33.75 16.29 -16.22
C ASN A 185 33.96 17.81 -16.07
N THR A 186 32.93 18.58 -16.42
CA THR A 186 32.94 20.05 -16.30
C THR A 186 33.16 20.54 -14.87
N ASP A 187 32.75 19.75 -13.87
CA ASP A 187 32.94 20.03 -12.44
C ASP A 187 34.28 19.51 -11.89
N GLY A 188 35.14 18.92 -12.73
CA GLY A 188 36.43 18.35 -12.34
C GLY A 188 36.36 16.92 -11.81
N SER A 189 35.16 16.34 -11.67
CA SER A 189 34.96 14.95 -11.26
C SER A 189 35.36 13.96 -12.36
N VAL A 190 35.55 12.71 -11.97
CA VAL A 190 35.94 11.60 -12.86
C VAL A 190 34.95 10.45 -12.67
N TYR A 191 34.50 9.84 -13.76
CA TYR A 191 33.78 8.58 -13.70
C TYR A 191 34.77 7.42 -13.56
N CYS A 192 34.53 6.55 -12.57
CA CYS A 192 35.34 5.36 -12.34
C CYS A 192 34.55 4.12 -12.75
N ALA A 193 35.21 3.21 -13.48
CA ALA A 193 34.71 1.86 -13.69
C ALA A 193 35.46 0.91 -12.75
N CYS A 194 34.73 0.08 -12.03
CA CYS A 194 35.27 -0.99 -11.18
C CYS A 194 34.62 -2.30 -11.64
N PRO A 195 35.24 -3.02 -12.59
CA PRO A 195 34.71 -4.30 -13.05
C PRO A 195 34.54 -5.30 -11.91
N ILE A 196 33.57 -6.19 -12.07
CA ILE A 196 33.33 -7.26 -11.08
C ILE A 196 34.55 -8.19 -11.11
N PHE A 197 35.08 -8.51 -9.92
CA PHE A 197 36.27 -9.35 -9.69
C PHE A 197 37.62 -8.86 -10.23
N ASP A 198 37.65 -7.85 -11.10
CA ASP A 198 38.88 -7.19 -11.62
C ASP A 198 38.87 -5.68 -11.32
N GLY A 199 38.36 -5.35 -10.14
CA GLY A 199 38.13 -3.98 -9.69
C GLY A 199 39.36 -3.30 -9.07
N ALA A 200 39.18 -2.04 -8.68
CA ALA A 200 40.20 -1.31 -7.93
C ALA A 200 40.50 -2.01 -6.60
N SER A 201 41.77 -2.38 -6.38
CA SER A 201 42.22 -2.94 -5.11
C SER A 201 42.22 -1.86 -4.01
N GLU A 202 42.15 -2.27 -2.74
CA GLU A 202 42.26 -1.36 -1.60
C GLU A 202 43.51 -0.49 -1.66
N GLN A 203 44.65 -1.07 -2.07
CA GLN A 203 45.91 -0.35 -2.23
C GLN A 203 45.80 0.77 -3.27
N ASN A 204 45.13 0.51 -4.39
CA ASN A 204 44.92 1.55 -5.41
C ASN A 204 44.04 2.68 -4.88
N ILE A 205 42.99 2.37 -4.11
CA ILE A 205 42.11 3.39 -3.50
C ILE A 205 42.92 4.25 -2.51
N LEU A 206 43.76 3.64 -1.67
CA LEU A 206 44.63 4.35 -0.72
C LEU A 206 45.66 5.24 -1.41
N GLU A 207 46.26 4.78 -2.50
CA GLU A 207 47.18 5.58 -3.33
C GLU A 207 46.48 6.77 -3.97
N LEU A 208 45.27 6.55 -4.48
CA LEU A 208 44.45 7.63 -5.05
C LEU A 208 44.04 8.65 -3.98
N LEU A 209 43.60 8.23 -2.80
CA LEU A 209 43.32 9.13 -1.68
C LEU A 209 44.51 10.05 -1.37
N LYS A 210 45.73 9.49 -1.31
CA LYS A 210 46.97 10.25 -1.12
C LYS A 210 47.24 11.21 -2.28
N LYS A 211 47.09 10.74 -3.52
CA LYS A 211 47.31 11.54 -4.74
C LYS A 211 46.43 12.78 -4.78
N VAL A 212 45.17 12.64 -4.34
CA VAL A 212 44.20 13.75 -4.32
C VAL A 212 44.23 14.52 -2.98
N LYS A 213 45.23 14.29 -2.12
CA LYS A 213 45.38 14.96 -0.82
C LYS A 213 44.12 14.84 0.05
N LEU A 214 43.51 13.66 0.07
CA LEU A 214 42.45 13.28 1.01
C LEU A 214 43.05 12.44 2.14
N PRO A 215 42.40 12.36 3.31
CA PRO A 215 42.82 11.49 4.40
C PRO A 215 42.92 10.03 3.93
N PRO A 216 44.02 9.32 4.23
CA PRO A 216 44.23 7.95 3.75
C PRO A 216 43.26 6.95 4.39
N ASP A 217 42.71 7.27 5.56
CA ASP A 217 41.68 6.50 6.25
C ASP A 217 40.26 6.78 5.73
N GLY A 218 40.10 7.72 4.78
CA GLY A 218 38.80 8.12 4.26
C GLY A 218 37.93 8.86 5.29
N LYS A 219 38.52 9.35 6.39
CA LYS A 219 37.80 10.00 7.49
C LYS A 219 38.16 11.48 7.60
N THR A 220 37.15 12.31 7.86
CA THR A 220 37.34 13.74 8.11
C THR A 220 36.67 14.20 9.40
N ALA A 221 37.07 15.37 9.87
CA ALA A 221 36.35 16.08 10.91
C ALA A 221 35.00 16.57 10.37
N LEU A 222 33.95 16.34 11.15
CA LEU A 222 32.63 16.92 10.93
C LEU A 222 32.27 17.81 12.11
N TYR A 223 31.39 18.78 11.85
CA TYR A 223 30.86 19.72 12.82
C TYR A 223 29.36 19.50 12.94
N ASP A 224 28.83 19.56 14.16
CA ASP A 224 27.39 19.47 14.42
C ASP A 224 26.68 20.71 13.89
N GLY A 225 25.66 20.55 13.04
CA GLY A 225 24.86 21.65 12.50
C GLY A 225 24.14 22.48 13.57
N HIS A 226 23.69 21.85 14.65
CA HIS A 226 22.92 22.53 15.70
C HIS A 226 23.79 23.40 16.62
N ARG A 227 25.01 22.93 16.91
CA ARG A 227 25.91 23.53 17.90
C ARG A 227 27.13 24.21 17.29
N GLY A 228 27.51 23.85 16.07
CA GLY A 228 28.77 24.23 15.43
C GLY A 228 30.01 23.60 16.07
N GLU A 229 29.83 22.68 17.03
CA GLU A 229 30.92 22.01 17.71
C GLU A 229 31.51 20.88 16.86
N LYS A 230 32.82 20.70 16.95
CA LYS A 230 33.52 19.61 16.26
C LYS A 230 33.15 18.27 16.90
N ILE A 231 32.76 17.30 16.08
CA ILE A 231 32.51 15.93 16.54
C ILE A 231 33.83 15.29 16.98
N ALA A 232 33.80 14.55 18.10
CA ALA A 232 34.99 14.05 18.78
C ALA A 232 35.87 13.15 17.90
N ASP A 233 35.26 12.22 17.17
CA ASP A 233 35.94 11.29 16.29
C ASP A 233 35.82 11.71 14.81
N LYS A 234 36.82 11.34 14.02
CA LYS A 234 36.74 11.49 12.56
C LYS A 234 35.80 10.45 11.98
N ILE A 235 34.92 10.90 11.10
CA ILE A 235 33.88 10.08 10.48
C ILE A 235 34.22 9.82 9.02
N THR A 236 33.92 8.62 8.54
CA THR A 236 34.06 8.28 7.12
C THR A 236 33.05 9.07 6.30
N VAL A 237 33.55 9.83 5.33
CA VAL A 237 32.74 10.65 4.42
C VAL A 237 33.10 10.26 3.00
N GLY A 238 32.14 10.38 2.09
CA GLY A 238 32.39 10.17 0.67
C GLY A 238 31.09 10.11 -0.11
N TYR A 239 31.16 9.61 -1.33
CA TYR A 239 30.01 9.53 -2.22
C TYR A 239 29.62 8.08 -2.43
N ALA A 240 28.39 7.75 -2.08
CA ALA A 240 27.78 6.44 -2.32
C ALA A 240 26.59 6.60 -3.27
N TYR A 241 26.39 5.62 -4.15
CA TYR A 241 25.27 5.60 -5.07
C TYR A 241 24.04 5.00 -4.40
N VAL A 242 23.03 5.84 -4.17
CA VAL A 242 21.78 5.48 -3.50
C VAL A 242 20.62 5.53 -4.49
N MET A 243 19.76 4.52 -4.42
CA MET A 243 18.59 4.36 -5.28
C MET A 243 17.32 4.49 -4.44
N LYS A 244 16.31 5.14 -5.02
CA LYS A 244 14.94 5.15 -4.47
C LYS A 244 14.21 3.92 -5.00
N LEU A 245 13.77 3.05 -4.10
CA LEU A 245 13.03 1.84 -4.49
C LEU A 245 11.56 2.17 -4.71
N LEU A 246 10.87 1.33 -5.51
CA LEU A 246 9.42 1.37 -5.71
C LEU A 246 8.67 0.80 -4.49
N HIS A 247 9.07 1.23 -3.29
CA HIS A 247 8.39 0.95 -2.03
C HIS A 247 8.16 2.28 -1.34
N LEU A 248 7.14 2.98 -1.83
CA LEU A 248 6.80 4.33 -1.39
C LEU A 248 5.80 4.25 -0.24
N VAL A 249 5.93 5.17 0.71
CA VAL A 249 5.04 5.20 1.87
C VAL A 249 3.60 5.52 1.46
N ASP A 250 3.42 6.42 0.48
CA ASP A 250 2.11 6.81 -0.07
C ASP A 250 1.32 5.61 -0.62
N ASP A 251 2.02 4.61 -1.17
CA ASP A 251 1.38 3.41 -1.70
C ASP A 251 1.03 2.41 -0.59
N LYS A 252 1.79 2.43 0.52
CA LYS A 252 1.62 1.51 1.64
C LYS A 252 0.67 2.00 2.73
N ILE A 253 0.48 3.31 2.86
CA ILE A 253 -0.49 3.86 3.80
C ILE A 253 -1.89 3.44 3.38
N HIS A 254 -2.61 2.84 4.33
CA HIS A 254 -3.99 2.41 4.19
C HIS A 254 -4.66 2.47 5.55
N ALA A 255 -5.86 3.03 5.60
CA ALA A 255 -6.67 3.10 6.80
C ALA A 255 -8.14 2.93 6.42
N ARG A 256 -8.87 2.23 7.27
CA ARG A 256 -10.30 1.95 7.11
C ARG A 256 -10.99 2.14 8.45
N SER A 257 -12.13 2.83 8.43
CA SER A 257 -13.09 2.85 9.54
C SER A 257 -14.20 1.83 9.26
N THR A 258 -15.06 2.14 8.31
CA THR A 258 -16.07 1.26 7.72
C THR A 258 -15.81 1.15 6.22
N GLY A 259 -16.44 0.19 5.55
CA GLY A 259 -16.21 -0.04 4.12
C GLY A 259 -17.01 -1.24 3.61
N PRO A 260 -16.69 -1.74 2.41
CA PRO A 260 -17.40 -2.87 1.83
C PRO A 260 -17.12 -4.18 2.59
N TYR A 261 -18.10 -5.07 2.55
CA TYR A 261 -18.09 -6.37 3.20
C TYR A 261 -18.29 -7.48 2.16
N SER A 262 -17.76 -8.67 2.45
CA SER A 262 -17.99 -9.87 1.66
C SER A 262 -19.46 -10.28 1.72
N LEU A 263 -20.03 -10.68 0.58
CA LEU A 263 -21.43 -11.11 0.50
C LEU A 263 -21.69 -12.37 1.32
N VAL A 264 -20.73 -13.30 1.35
CA VAL A 264 -20.91 -14.61 1.96
C VAL A 264 -20.60 -14.55 3.46
N THR A 265 -19.39 -14.11 3.82
CA THR A 265 -18.92 -14.14 5.22
C THR A 265 -19.32 -12.91 6.02
N GLN A 266 -19.84 -11.86 5.36
CA GLN A 266 -20.12 -10.55 5.98
C GLN A 266 -18.92 -9.86 6.65
N GLN A 267 -17.70 -10.37 6.43
CA GLN A 267 -16.46 -9.78 6.93
C GLN A 267 -16.00 -8.61 6.05
N PRO A 268 -15.23 -7.66 6.60
CA PRO A 268 -14.54 -6.64 5.81
C PRO A 268 -13.76 -7.26 4.64
N LEU A 269 -13.87 -6.68 3.44
CA LEU A 269 -13.03 -7.10 2.29
C LEU A 269 -11.53 -6.94 2.60
N GLY A 270 -10.68 -7.64 1.84
CA GLY A 270 -9.23 -7.57 1.96
C GLY A 270 -8.58 -6.58 1.01
N GLY A 271 -7.42 -6.05 1.39
CA GLY A 271 -6.56 -5.27 0.49
C GLY A 271 -6.95 -3.80 0.30
N LYS A 272 -5.95 -2.97 -0.02
CA LYS A 272 -6.12 -1.51 -0.19
C LYS A 272 -7.05 -1.14 -1.35
N ALA A 273 -6.99 -1.88 -2.45
CA ALA A 273 -7.77 -1.60 -3.66
C ALA A 273 -9.29 -1.65 -3.41
N GLN A 274 -9.75 -2.58 -2.57
CA GLN A 274 -11.15 -2.74 -2.19
C GLN A 274 -11.52 -1.95 -0.94
N PHE A 275 -10.64 -1.05 -0.48
CA PHE A 275 -10.80 -0.35 0.79
C PHE A 275 -11.01 -1.32 1.97
N GLY A 276 -10.22 -2.40 1.98
CA GLY A 276 -10.34 -3.55 2.87
C GLY A 276 -9.88 -3.32 4.31
N GLY A 277 -10.30 -4.20 5.21
CA GLY A 277 -9.82 -4.26 6.60
C GLY A 277 -8.46 -4.94 6.71
N GLN A 278 -7.84 -4.81 7.89
CA GLN A 278 -6.67 -5.62 8.22
C GLN A 278 -7.09 -6.97 8.78
N ARG A 279 -6.35 -8.02 8.42
CA ARG A 279 -6.58 -9.35 8.94
C ARG A 279 -6.08 -9.41 10.38
N PHE A 280 -7.01 -9.67 11.30
CA PHE A 280 -6.68 -10.03 12.67
C PHE A 280 -6.63 -11.56 12.75
N GLY A 281 -5.43 -12.13 12.72
CA GLY A 281 -5.21 -13.56 12.58
C GLY A 281 -5.19 -14.31 13.91
N GLU A 282 -4.98 -15.62 13.81
CA GLU A 282 -4.93 -16.53 14.97
C GLU A 282 -3.82 -16.14 15.96
N MET A 283 -2.63 -15.78 15.47
CA MET A 283 -1.53 -15.37 16.35
C MET A 283 -1.83 -14.07 17.10
N GLU A 284 -2.53 -13.12 16.48
CA GLU A 284 -2.96 -11.89 17.15
C GLU A 284 -4.07 -12.15 18.18
N VAL A 285 -4.95 -13.12 17.92
CA VAL A 285 -5.95 -13.59 18.90
C VAL A 285 -5.25 -14.12 20.15
N TRP A 286 -4.27 -15.02 20.00
CA TRP A 286 -3.51 -15.56 21.13
C TRP A 286 -2.82 -14.47 21.94
N ALA A 287 -2.32 -13.42 21.28
CA ALA A 287 -1.74 -12.28 21.97
C ALA A 287 -2.75 -11.59 22.90
N LEU A 288 -3.98 -11.35 22.45
CA LEU A 288 -5.03 -10.76 23.30
C LEU A 288 -5.49 -11.70 24.42
N GLU A 289 -5.58 -12.99 24.15
CA GLU A 289 -5.90 -14.01 25.16
C GLU A 289 -4.84 -14.05 26.27
N ALA A 290 -3.55 -14.00 25.91
CA ALA A 290 -2.45 -13.98 26.88
C ALA A 290 -2.48 -12.77 27.81
N TYR A 291 -2.97 -11.61 27.33
CA TYR A 291 -3.19 -10.43 28.16
C TYR A 291 -4.48 -10.47 28.99
N GLY A 292 -5.36 -11.45 28.75
CA GLY A 292 -6.70 -11.49 29.36
C GLY A 292 -7.62 -10.37 28.85
N ALA A 293 -7.37 -9.85 27.65
CA ALA A 293 -8.12 -8.75 27.06
C ALA A 293 -9.44 -9.21 26.41
N ALA A 294 -10.30 -9.87 27.21
CA ALA A 294 -11.50 -10.55 26.73
C ALA A 294 -12.47 -9.62 25.96
N TYR A 295 -12.70 -8.40 26.44
CA TYR A 295 -13.58 -7.44 25.78
C TYR A 295 -13.01 -6.95 24.44
N ALA A 296 -11.71 -6.70 24.36
CA ALA A 296 -11.06 -6.26 23.12
C ALA A 296 -11.11 -7.37 22.06
N LEU A 297 -10.86 -8.62 22.48
CA LEU A 297 -10.96 -9.78 21.62
C LEU A 297 -12.40 -9.98 21.12
N GLN A 298 -13.38 -9.92 22.02
CA GLN A 298 -14.79 -10.03 21.66
C GLN A 298 -15.19 -8.96 20.65
N GLU A 299 -14.77 -7.71 20.86
CA GLU A 299 -15.04 -6.59 19.95
C GLU A 299 -14.46 -6.83 18.55
N MET A 300 -13.21 -7.30 18.46
CA MET A 300 -12.54 -7.59 17.18
C MET A 300 -13.24 -8.72 16.41
N LEU A 301 -13.71 -9.75 17.09
CA LEU A 301 -14.35 -10.93 16.48
C LEU A 301 -15.84 -10.74 16.17
N THR A 302 -16.46 -9.62 16.57
CA THR A 302 -17.91 -9.40 16.41
C THR A 302 -18.21 -8.07 15.72
N ILE A 303 -18.39 -7.00 16.49
CA ILE A 303 -18.88 -5.69 16.02
C ILE A 303 -17.92 -4.97 15.09
N LYS A 304 -16.63 -5.34 15.08
CA LYS A 304 -15.63 -4.84 14.13
C LYS A 304 -15.47 -5.71 12.88
N SER A 305 -16.14 -6.86 12.83
CA SER A 305 -16.05 -7.86 11.77
C SER A 305 -17.43 -8.10 11.14
N ASP A 306 -18.11 -9.16 11.54
CA ASP A 306 -19.22 -9.80 10.85
C ASP A 306 -20.51 -9.89 11.68
N ASP A 307 -20.59 -9.19 12.82
CA ASP A 307 -21.88 -8.92 13.47
C ASP A 307 -22.58 -7.75 12.74
N VAL A 308 -23.48 -8.10 11.80
CA VAL A 308 -24.16 -7.15 10.91
C VAL A 308 -24.99 -6.12 11.68
N VAL A 309 -25.71 -6.56 12.73
CA VAL A 309 -26.54 -5.67 13.55
C VAL A 309 -25.66 -4.89 14.52
N GLY A 310 -24.72 -5.58 15.18
CA GLY A 310 -23.84 -5.00 16.17
C GLY A 310 -22.97 -3.88 15.59
N ARG A 311 -22.44 -4.03 14.37
CA ARG A 311 -21.60 -2.98 13.75
C ARG A 311 -22.38 -1.69 13.46
N VAL A 312 -23.63 -1.81 12.99
CA VAL A 312 -24.50 -0.65 12.69
C VAL A 312 -24.83 0.09 13.98
N LYS A 313 -25.31 -0.64 14.99
CA LYS A 313 -25.63 -0.06 16.30
C LYS A 313 -24.40 0.56 16.96
N THR A 314 -23.25 -0.09 16.88
CA THR A 314 -22.00 0.44 17.43
C THR A 314 -21.63 1.77 16.77
N TYR A 315 -21.76 1.87 15.46
CA TYR A 315 -21.54 3.12 14.75
C TYR A 315 -22.49 4.22 15.23
N GLU A 316 -23.78 3.90 15.37
CA GLU A 316 -24.76 4.85 15.91
C GLU A 316 -24.44 5.29 17.34
N SER A 317 -24.12 4.35 18.23
CA SER A 317 -23.76 4.64 19.63
C SER A 317 -22.54 5.55 19.70
N ILE A 318 -21.52 5.32 18.87
CA ILE A 318 -20.33 6.18 18.79
C ILE A 318 -20.72 7.60 18.36
N VAL A 319 -21.56 7.76 17.34
CA VAL A 319 -22.02 9.07 16.87
C VAL A 319 -22.87 9.79 17.92
N LYS A 320 -23.73 9.05 18.65
CA LYS A 320 -24.58 9.58 19.72
C LYS A 320 -23.80 9.85 21.03
N GLY A 321 -22.59 9.30 21.17
CA GLY A 321 -21.82 9.34 22.42
C GLY A 321 -22.39 8.43 23.51
N GLU A 322 -23.15 7.40 23.12
CA GLU A 322 -23.72 6.39 24.00
C GLU A 322 -22.77 5.20 24.18
N ASN A 323 -23.01 4.38 25.20
CA ASN A 323 -22.23 3.16 25.39
C ASN A 323 -22.56 2.12 24.33
N ILE A 324 -21.54 1.35 23.94
CA ILE A 324 -21.67 0.25 22.99
C ILE A 324 -22.53 -0.87 23.60
N GLU A 325 -23.50 -1.38 22.83
CA GLU A 325 -24.34 -2.50 23.23
C GLU A 325 -23.56 -3.82 23.30
N LYS A 326 -24.16 -4.86 23.89
CA LYS A 326 -23.53 -6.18 23.93
C LYS A 326 -23.46 -6.76 22.50
N PRO A 327 -22.30 -7.31 22.10
CA PRO A 327 -22.17 -7.99 20.81
C PRO A 327 -23.12 -9.17 20.65
N GLY A 328 -23.56 -9.39 19.40
CA GLY A 328 -24.37 -10.53 18.99
C GLY A 328 -23.52 -11.72 18.56
N ILE A 329 -24.13 -12.58 17.73
CA ILE A 329 -23.50 -13.78 17.17
C ILE A 329 -22.86 -13.41 15.82
N PRO A 330 -21.59 -13.77 15.57
CA PRO A 330 -20.94 -13.59 14.27
C PRO A 330 -21.70 -14.29 13.13
N GLU A 331 -21.79 -13.64 11.96
CA GLU A 331 -22.42 -14.26 10.80
C GLU A 331 -21.65 -15.49 10.30
N SER A 332 -20.32 -15.47 10.37
CA SER A 332 -19.47 -16.61 10.01
C SER A 332 -19.80 -17.88 10.80
N PHE A 333 -20.18 -17.74 12.07
CA PHE A 333 -20.62 -18.87 12.89
C PHE A 333 -21.94 -19.46 12.40
N LYS A 334 -22.89 -18.63 11.95
CA LYS A 334 -24.14 -19.12 11.36
C LYS A 334 -23.89 -19.85 10.05
N VAL A 335 -23.04 -19.28 9.20
CA VAL A 335 -22.64 -19.91 7.93
C VAL A 335 -22.05 -21.30 8.20
N LEU A 336 -21.15 -21.43 9.18
CA LEU A 336 -20.58 -22.71 9.58
C LEU A 336 -21.65 -23.74 9.99
N VAL A 337 -22.64 -23.33 10.80
CA VAL A 337 -23.74 -24.22 11.21
C VAL A 337 -24.54 -24.69 9.99
N LYS A 338 -24.85 -23.79 9.06
CA LYS A 338 -25.56 -24.13 7.81
C LYS A 338 -24.76 -25.05 6.90
N GLU A 339 -23.44 -24.85 6.81
CA GLU A 339 -22.54 -25.73 6.07
C GLU A 339 -22.52 -27.15 6.66
N MET A 340 -22.43 -27.29 8.00
CA MET A 340 -22.53 -28.60 8.65
C MET A 340 -23.90 -29.27 8.40
N GLN A 341 -24.99 -28.51 8.50
CA GLN A 341 -26.34 -29.01 8.19
C GLN A 341 -26.48 -29.46 6.73
N SER A 342 -25.81 -28.77 5.79
CA SER A 342 -25.80 -29.15 4.37
C SER A 342 -25.13 -30.50 4.11
N LEU A 343 -24.18 -30.91 4.97
CA LEU A 343 -23.53 -32.22 4.93
C LEU A 343 -24.40 -33.33 5.55
N GLY A 344 -25.58 -33.00 6.07
CA GLY A 344 -26.45 -33.94 6.78
C GLY A 344 -26.07 -34.16 8.24
N LEU A 345 -25.25 -33.27 8.82
CA LEU A 345 -24.98 -33.27 10.25
C LEU A 345 -26.05 -32.45 10.97
N ASP A 346 -26.71 -33.05 11.96
CA ASP A 346 -27.70 -32.37 12.78
C ASP A 346 -26.99 -31.58 13.90
N VAL A 347 -26.90 -30.27 13.72
CA VAL A 347 -26.21 -29.34 14.63
C VAL A 347 -27.22 -28.35 15.18
N GLU A 348 -27.42 -28.38 16.50
CA GLU A 348 -28.35 -27.55 17.25
C GLU A 348 -27.63 -26.76 18.35
N VAL A 349 -28.05 -25.52 18.60
CA VAL A 349 -27.58 -24.73 19.73
C VAL A 349 -28.52 -24.95 20.91
N LEU A 350 -27.99 -25.49 22.01
CA LEU A 350 -28.77 -25.76 23.21
C LEU A 350 -28.55 -24.70 24.29
N SER A 351 -29.63 -24.27 24.91
CA SER A 351 -29.59 -23.50 26.17
C SER A 351 -29.19 -24.39 27.35
N GLU A 352 -28.87 -23.78 28.50
CA GLU A 352 -28.58 -24.52 29.75
C GLU A 352 -29.74 -25.46 30.18
N GLU A 353 -30.98 -25.14 29.79
CA GLU A 353 -32.17 -25.97 30.07
C GLU A 353 -32.37 -27.11 29.06
N GLY A 354 -31.46 -27.31 28.11
CA GLY A 354 -31.56 -28.33 27.06
C GLY A 354 -32.61 -28.02 26.00
N LYS A 355 -33.12 -26.78 25.94
CA LYS A 355 -34.02 -26.33 24.88
C LYS A 355 -33.21 -25.80 23.70
N GLU A 356 -33.61 -26.19 22.50
CA GLU A 356 -33.09 -25.69 21.24
C GLU A 356 -33.32 -24.18 21.11
N VAL A 357 -32.25 -23.45 20.80
CA VAL A 357 -32.25 -22.03 20.49
C VAL A 357 -32.09 -21.89 18.99
N LYS A 358 -33.12 -21.37 18.32
CA LYS A 358 -33.05 -21.11 16.89
C LYS A 358 -32.15 -19.91 16.63
N VAL A 359 -31.04 -20.17 15.95
CA VAL A 359 -30.02 -19.16 15.59
C VAL A 359 -30.54 -18.20 14.49
N ASP A 360 -31.58 -18.59 13.74
CA ASP A 360 -32.08 -17.82 12.59
C ASP A 360 -33.11 -16.71 12.94
N THR A 361 -33.90 -16.85 14.00
CA THR A 361 -35.26 -16.23 13.97
C THR A 361 -35.41 -14.82 14.56
N GLU A 362 -34.45 -14.28 15.32
CA GLU A 362 -34.58 -12.91 15.89
C GLU A 362 -33.83 -11.84 15.10
N GLN A 363 -32.94 -12.24 14.19
CA GLN A 363 -32.13 -11.29 13.42
C GLN A 363 -32.72 -10.97 12.03
N ASP A 364 -33.61 -11.81 11.48
CA ASP A 364 -34.34 -11.51 10.23
C ASP A 364 -35.26 -10.28 10.35
N GLU A 365 -35.84 -10.03 11.53
CA GLU A 365 -36.64 -8.81 11.77
C GLU A 365 -35.74 -7.57 11.85
N ILE A 366 -34.55 -7.69 12.43
CA ILE A 366 -33.60 -6.58 12.53
C ILE A 366 -32.90 -6.33 11.19
N MET A 367 -32.62 -7.38 10.40
CA MET A 367 -32.05 -7.26 9.07
C MET A 367 -33.01 -6.53 8.13
N LYS A 368 -34.32 -6.80 8.25
CA LYS A 368 -35.37 -5.97 7.62
C LYS A 368 -35.33 -4.53 8.09
N THR A 369 -35.15 -4.27 9.39
CA THR A 369 -35.03 -2.87 9.87
C THR A 369 -33.73 -2.19 9.44
N VAL A 370 -32.63 -2.93 9.25
CA VAL A 370 -31.34 -2.39 8.77
C VAL A 370 -31.39 -2.12 7.26
N GLU A 371 -32.10 -2.95 6.49
CA GLU A 371 -32.50 -2.65 5.11
C GLU A 371 -33.44 -1.43 5.05
N GLU A 372 -34.38 -1.27 5.99
CA GLU A 372 -35.24 -0.08 6.13
C GLU A 372 -34.44 1.18 6.52
N LEU A 373 -33.40 1.05 7.35
CA LEU A 373 -32.53 2.15 7.80
C LEU A 373 -31.56 2.67 6.72
N GLY A 374 -31.55 2.11 5.51
CA GLY A 374 -30.89 2.70 4.34
C GLY A 374 -29.36 2.75 4.41
N ILE A 375 -28.73 1.90 5.23
CA ILE A 375 -27.28 1.73 5.19
C ILE A 375 -26.97 0.77 4.04
N ASP A 376 -26.50 1.33 2.92
CA ASP A 376 -25.97 0.59 1.76
C ASP A 376 -24.71 -0.20 2.21
N LEU A 377 -24.89 -1.31 2.93
CA LEU A 377 -23.82 -2.24 3.36
C LEU A 377 -23.33 -3.10 2.18
N ILE A 378 -24.10 -3.14 1.10
CA ILE A 378 -23.73 -3.79 -0.15
C ILE A 378 -23.01 -2.76 -1.00
N GLY A 379 -21.69 -2.67 -0.79
CA GLY A 379 -20.78 -2.03 -1.73
C GLY A 379 -20.73 -2.81 -3.05
N GLN A 380 -21.80 -2.75 -3.85
CA GLN A 380 -21.74 -3.07 -5.29
C GLN A 380 -20.84 -2.08 -6.05
N GLU A 381 -20.32 -1.05 -5.39
CA GLU A 381 -19.48 0.00 -5.96
C GLU A 381 -18.02 -0.42 -6.24
N ALA A 382 -17.60 -1.65 -5.92
CA ALA A 382 -16.25 -2.16 -6.22
C ALA A 382 -16.19 -3.30 -7.26
N LEU A 383 -17.33 -3.87 -7.67
CA LEU A 383 -17.35 -4.95 -8.67
C LEU A 383 -17.80 -4.39 -10.03
N GLY A 384 -16.91 -3.65 -10.66
CA GLY A 384 -16.85 -3.73 -12.11
C GLY A 384 -16.47 -5.16 -12.45
N PHE A 385 -17.30 -5.86 -13.21
CA PHE A 385 -16.96 -7.16 -13.78
C PHE A 385 -15.66 -7.01 -14.59
N GLU A 386 -14.53 -7.33 -13.97
CA GLU A 386 -13.37 -7.85 -14.68
C GLU A 386 -13.57 -9.37 -14.62
N GLU A 387 -13.82 -9.97 -15.79
CA GLU A 387 -13.67 -11.42 -15.94
C GLU A 387 -12.25 -11.77 -15.48
N GLU A 388 -12.13 -12.78 -14.62
CA GLU A 388 -10.86 -13.38 -14.21
C GLU A 388 -10.08 -13.77 -15.47
N GLU A 389 -9.07 -12.98 -15.83
CA GLU A 389 -7.91 -13.56 -16.52
C GLU A 389 -7.13 -14.33 -15.44
N GLU A 390 -7.01 -15.65 -15.62
CA GLU A 390 -6.07 -16.50 -14.91
C GLU A 390 -4.67 -15.86 -15.01
N PHE A 391 -4.27 -15.12 -13.98
CA PHE A 391 -2.86 -14.94 -13.70
C PHE A 391 -2.39 -16.25 -13.07
N GLU A 392 -1.55 -17.00 -13.79
CA GLU A 392 -0.70 -18.01 -13.17
C GLU A 392 0.09 -17.29 -12.06
N GLU A 393 -0.28 -17.54 -10.80
CA GLU A 393 0.59 -17.24 -9.66
C GLU A 393 1.85 -18.07 -9.86
N GLU A 394 2.97 -17.43 -10.20
CA GLU A 394 4.28 -18.00 -9.87
C GLU A 394 4.30 -18.12 -8.35
N GLU A 395 4.09 -19.34 -7.85
CA GLU A 395 4.35 -19.70 -6.46
C GLU A 395 5.80 -19.29 -6.14
N GLU A 396 5.98 -18.21 -5.37
CA GLU A 396 7.19 -18.05 -4.58
C GLU A 396 7.17 -19.18 -3.55
N GLU A 397 7.80 -20.31 -3.88
CA GLU A 397 8.16 -21.35 -2.92
C GLU A 397 9.09 -20.74 -1.87
N ASP A 398 8.51 -20.29 -0.75
CA ASP A 398 9.22 -20.06 0.49
C ASP A 398 9.79 -21.41 0.97
N TYR A 399 11.00 -21.73 0.52
CA TYR A 399 11.80 -22.85 1.04
C TYR A 399 12.12 -22.59 2.53
N TYR A 400 11.28 -23.12 3.42
CA TYR A 400 11.65 -23.36 4.81
C TYR A 400 12.58 -24.58 4.86
N GLU A 401 13.89 -24.35 4.80
CA GLU A 401 14.88 -25.35 5.21
C GLU A 401 14.69 -25.66 6.70
N ASN A 402 14.06 -26.79 6.99
CA ASN A 402 14.11 -27.42 8.31
C ASN A 402 15.51 -28.00 8.52
N GLU A 403 16.44 -27.22 9.06
CA GLU A 403 17.64 -27.75 9.67
C GLU A 403 17.31 -28.28 11.08
N GLU A 404 17.28 -29.61 11.25
CA GLU A 404 17.69 -30.22 12.52
C GLU A 404 18.94 -31.10 12.30
N PRO A 405 19.89 -31.10 13.25
CA PRO A 405 21.24 -31.59 13.04
C PRO A 405 21.40 -33.07 13.40
N GLY A 406 22.20 -33.82 12.64
CA GLY A 406 22.63 -35.15 13.07
C GLY A 406 23.43 -36.00 12.07
N MET A 407 24.76 -35.94 12.21
CA MET A 407 25.76 -37.01 12.05
C MET A 407 26.02 -37.67 10.67
N ASP A 408 27.23 -37.39 10.16
CA ASP A 408 28.28 -38.26 9.60
C ASP A 408 27.88 -39.68 9.15
N ASP A 409 28.09 -40.01 7.87
CA ASP A 409 29.29 -40.75 7.43
C ASP A 409 29.33 -40.97 5.90
N ASP A 410 30.55 -40.86 5.38
CA ASP A 410 31.16 -41.61 4.26
C ASP A 410 30.71 -41.44 2.79
N SER A 411 31.58 -40.72 2.09
CA SER A 411 32.26 -41.13 0.84
C SER A 411 31.41 -41.47 -0.38
N PHE A 412 31.41 -40.59 -1.39
CA PHE A 412 31.52 -41.03 -2.78
C PHE A 412 32.33 -40.02 -3.61
N SER A 413 33.24 -40.61 -4.40
CA SER A 413 34.28 -40.01 -5.20
C SER A 413 33.80 -39.41 -6.52
N ASN A 414 34.57 -38.42 -6.98
CA ASN A 414 34.71 -37.87 -8.34
C ASN A 414 34.18 -38.75 -9.48
N ASP A 415 33.43 -38.14 -10.41
CA ASP A 415 33.81 -37.95 -11.81
C ASP A 415 32.73 -37.16 -12.56
N ILE A 416 33.01 -35.89 -12.89
CA ILE A 416 32.17 -35.06 -13.78
C ILE A 416 32.89 -35.00 -15.13
N GLU A 417 32.37 -35.74 -16.10
CA GLU A 417 32.68 -35.56 -17.52
C GLU A 417 31.85 -34.39 -18.08
N LEU A 418 32.56 -33.34 -18.51
CA LEU A 418 32.07 -32.28 -19.37
C LEU A 418 31.67 -32.87 -20.73
N LYS A 419 30.46 -32.56 -21.20
CA LYS A 419 30.09 -32.70 -22.61
C LYS A 419 29.79 -31.33 -23.21
N GLU A 420 30.56 -31.04 -24.26
CA GLU A 420 30.37 -29.94 -25.21
C GLU A 420 29.10 -30.12 -26.04
N ASP A 421 28.53 -28.97 -26.41
CA ASP A 421 27.70 -28.65 -27.58
C ASP A 421 26.38 -29.40 -27.83
N ILE A 422 25.25 -28.71 -27.63
CA ILE A 422 24.42 -28.01 -28.64
C ILE A 422 23.43 -27.09 -27.94
#